data_AF-A0A3Q1FY73-F1
#
_entry.id   AF-A0A3Q1FY73-F1
#
_cell.length_a   1.000
_cell.length_b   1.000
_cell.length_c   1.000
_cell.angle_alpha   90.00
_cell.angle_beta   90.00
_cell.angle_gamma   90.00
#
_symmetry.space_group_name_H-M   'P 1'
#
loop_
_entity.id
_entity.type
_entity.pdbx_description
1 polymer ?
#
loop_
_entity_poly.entity_id
_entity_poly.type
_entity_poly.pdbx_seq_one_letter_code
_entity_poly.pdbx_strand_id
1 'polypeptide(L)'
;MKLNPQQAPLYGHCVITVQLADEELAADEEGVDYFLLFAGSTQRHLTSTLRSSHDTLEALCPPHDCCEVVLVTLCSVTRGIPEASEDPKSCLGRVAPLAEHRFSFVQDLAFDMAQFLVSTAGRVDGLDGALLLDECQIPLQECERLDESLALALHHLVLPSGWSLLGNKLTNSTDLNPQETLLHFSARRGLFRVTQFLLQQPGAREALRLSNRQGYTPSAVAALRGHKCLHELLTK
;
A
#
# COMPACT_ATOMS: atom_id res chain seq x y z
N MET A 1 12.01 24.66 3.65
CA MET A 1 11.14 23.72 2.89
C MET A 1 9.78 23.46 3.57
N LYS A 2 8.77 23.04 2.79
CA LYS A 2 7.47 22.52 3.27
C LYS A 2 7.08 21.24 2.54
N LEU A 3 6.72 20.18 3.29
CA LEU A 3 6.26 18.89 2.76
C LEU A 3 4.74 18.85 2.66
N ASN A 4 4.19 18.37 1.52
CA ASN A 4 2.76 18.04 1.40
C ASN A 4 2.57 16.71 0.67
N PRO A 5 1.82 15.75 1.23
CA PRO A 5 1.23 15.78 2.57
C PRO A 5 2.28 15.74 3.70
N GLN A 6 1.87 15.98 4.95
CA GLN A 6 2.74 15.87 6.14
C GLN A 6 2.68 14.47 6.79
N GLN A 7 1.90 13.57 6.22
CA GLN A 7 1.75 12.20 6.68
C GLN A 7 1.47 11.25 5.50
N ALA A 8 1.82 9.98 5.65
CA ALA A 8 1.50 8.91 4.71
C ALA A 8 1.04 7.63 5.43
N PRO A 9 0.24 6.79 4.75
CA PRO A 9 -0.09 5.47 5.24
C PRO A 9 1.14 4.57 5.33
N LEU A 10 1.09 3.56 6.19
CA LEU A 10 2.06 2.45 6.19
C LEU A 10 2.06 1.73 4.84
N TYR A 11 3.23 1.23 4.43
CA TYR A 11 3.44 0.42 3.22
C TYR A 11 2.94 1.01 1.89
N GLY A 12 2.45 2.25 1.88
CA GLY A 12 1.76 2.82 0.73
C GLY A 12 2.66 3.48 -0.31
N HIS A 13 2.04 3.89 -1.41
CA HIS A 13 2.65 4.67 -2.50
C HIS A 13 2.10 6.10 -2.50
N CYS A 14 2.55 6.90 -1.54
CA CYS A 14 2.19 8.32 -1.46
C CYS A 14 3.18 9.17 -2.26
N VAL A 15 2.71 10.14 -3.03
CA VAL A 15 3.57 11.17 -3.64
C VAL A 15 3.68 12.33 -2.65
N ILE A 16 4.91 12.72 -2.33
CA ILE A 16 5.21 13.87 -1.49
C ILE A 16 5.73 14.99 -2.40
N THR A 17 5.17 16.18 -2.21
CA THR A 17 5.67 17.43 -2.78
C THR A 17 6.50 18.17 -1.74
N VAL A 18 7.61 18.75 -2.18
CA VAL A 18 8.49 19.58 -1.37
C VAL A 18 8.54 20.96 -1.99
N GLN A 19 8.04 21.95 -1.27
CA GLN A 19 8.20 23.35 -1.64
C GLN A 19 9.51 23.88 -1.05
N LEU A 20 10.40 24.31 -1.91
CA LEU A 20 11.67 24.95 -1.58
C LEU A 20 11.40 26.41 -1.17
N ALA A 21 12.10 26.87 -0.14
CA ALA A 21 12.18 28.27 0.25
C ALA A 21 13.30 28.98 -0.53
N ASP A 22 13.30 30.31 -0.49
CA ASP A 22 14.28 31.14 -1.23
C ASP A 22 15.74 30.77 -0.89
N GLU A 23 16.02 30.40 0.36
CA GLU A 23 17.35 29.94 0.80
C GLU A 23 17.80 28.65 0.10
N GLU A 24 16.85 27.73 -0.15
CA GLU A 24 17.11 26.44 -0.79
C GLU A 24 17.18 26.56 -2.32
N LEU A 25 16.50 27.56 -2.88
CA LEU A 25 16.56 27.94 -4.30
C LEU A 25 17.85 28.67 -4.65
N ALA A 26 18.36 29.51 -3.74
CA ALA A 26 19.66 30.17 -3.92
C ALA A 26 20.83 29.16 -4.01
N ALA A 27 20.65 27.95 -3.48
CA ALA A 27 21.62 26.85 -3.60
C ALA A 27 21.55 26.10 -4.95
N ASP A 28 20.56 26.39 -5.81
CA ASP A 28 20.22 25.66 -7.05
C ASP A 28 20.89 26.22 -8.32
N GLU A 29 21.84 27.15 -8.20
CA GLU A 29 22.45 27.82 -9.37
C GLU A 29 23.27 26.88 -10.27
N GLU A 30 23.60 25.65 -9.84
CA GLU A 30 24.48 24.71 -10.55
C GLU A 30 24.02 23.25 -10.47
N GLY A 31 23.07 22.84 -11.32
CA GLY A 31 22.84 21.41 -11.65
C GLY A 31 22.74 20.47 -10.44
N VAL A 32 22.01 20.90 -9.40
CA VAL A 32 21.91 20.20 -8.12
C VAL A 32 20.87 19.10 -8.17
N ASP A 33 21.27 17.90 -7.75
CA ASP A 33 20.34 16.78 -7.55
C ASP A 33 19.83 16.81 -6.10
N TYR A 34 18.51 16.78 -5.91
CA TYR A 34 17.89 16.78 -4.57
C TYR A 34 17.40 15.40 -4.17
N PHE A 35 17.57 15.05 -2.90
CA PHE A 35 17.15 13.79 -2.30
C PHE A 35 16.44 14.04 -0.96
N LEU A 36 15.55 13.13 -0.60
CA LEU A 36 14.91 13.10 0.71
C LEU A 36 15.41 11.90 1.50
N LEU A 37 16.00 12.17 2.67
CA LEU A 37 16.36 11.15 3.65
C LEU A 37 15.27 11.08 4.73
N PHE A 38 14.53 9.97 4.76
CA PHE A 38 13.60 9.63 5.84
C PHE A 38 14.35 8.84 6.90
N ALA A 39 14.35 9.31 8.14
CA ALA A 39 14.99 8.65 9.28
C ALA A 39 13.96 8.39 10.39
N GLY A 40 13.57 7.13 10.53
CA GLY A 40 12.72 6.62 11.60
C GLY A 40 13.50 5.82 12.65
N SER A 41 12.76 5.19 13.55
CA SER A 41 13.31 4.39 14.65
C SER A 41 13.92 3.07 14.18
N THR A 42 13.32 2.43 13.18
CA THR A 42 13.72 1.12 12.64
C THR A 42 14.37 1.20 11.26
N GLN A 43 14.10 2.27 10.49
CA GLN A 43 14.48 2.37 9.08
C GLN A 43 15.07 3.74 8.73
N ARG A 44 15.95 3.75 7.74
CA ARG A 44 16.42 4.97 7.05
C ARG A 44 16.31 4.75 5.55
N HIS A 45 15.66 5.66 4.84
CA HIS A 45 15.41 5.54 3.42
C HIS A 45 15.78 6.81 2.67
N LEU A 46 16.47 6.69 1.55
CA LEU A 46 16.84 7.80 0.67
C LEU A 46 16.03 7.71 -0.63
N THR A 47 15.20 8.72 -0.92
CA THR A 47 14.44 8.82 -2.17
C THR A 47 14.99 9.96 -3.03
N SER A 48 15.14 9.70 -4.34
CA SER A 48 15.37 10.76 -5.32
C SER A 48 14.14 11.64 -5.48
N THR A 49 14.36 12.87 -5.92
CA THR A 49 13.29 13.81 -6.24
C THR A 49 13.26 14.11 -7.73
N LEU A 50 12.09 14.49 -8.23
CA LEU A 50 11.87 15.01 -9.58
C LEU A 50 11.38 16.45 -9.46
N ARG A 51 12.00 17.37 -10.18
CA ARG A 51 11.57 18.77 -10.17
C ARG A 51 10.35 18.95 -11.08
N SER A 52 9.21 19.33 -10.51
CA SER A 52 7.97 19.59 -11.27
C SER A 52 7.74 21.08 -11.56
N SER A 53 8.30 21.99 -10.76
CA SER A 53 8.33 23.44 -11.03
C SER A 53 9.64 24.08 -10.55
N HIS A 54 9.77 25.41 -10.67
CA HIS A 54 10.92 26.16 -10.15
C HIS A 54 11.15 25.90 -8.66
N ASP A 55 10.09 25.78 -7.86
CA ASP A 55 10.13 25.69 -6.40
C ASP A 55 9.60 24.37 -5.83
N THR A 56 9.11 23.46 -6.69
CA THR A 56 8.45 22.24 -6.27
C THR A 56 9.18 21.00 -6.77
N LEU A 57 9.52 20.13 -5.80
CA LEU A 57 10.04 18.79 -6.04
C LEU A 57 8.97 17.75 -5.70
N GLU A 58 9.00 16.61 -6.39
CA GLU A 58 8.14 15.46 -6.16
C GLU A 58 8.99 14.23 -5.84
N ALA A 59 8.54 13.43 -4.88
CA ALA A 59 9.20 12.20 -4.49
C ALA A 59 8.16 11.14 -4.12
N LEU A 60 8.49 9.88 -4.37
CA LEU A 60 7.72 8.78 -3.80
C LEU A 60 8.09 8.61 -2.33
N CYS A 61 7.07 8.63 -1.48
CA CYS A 61 7.20 8.28 -0.08
C CYS A 61 7.64 6.81 0.02
N PRO A 62 8.67 6.51 0.82
CA PRO A 62 9.09 5.13 1.00
C PRO A 62 8.05 4.32 1.78
N PRO A 63 7.94 3.01 1.53
CA PRO A 63 7.22 2.11 2.42
C PRO A 63 7.80 2.19 3.83
N HIS A 64 6.92 2.17 4.82
CA HIS A 64 7.28 2.19 6.24
C HIS A 64 6.42 1.20 7.02
N ASP A 65 7.01 0.55 8.02
CA ASP A 65 6.41 -0.64 8.66
C ASP A 65 5.77 -0.39 10.03
N CYS A 66 5.93 0.80 10.59
CA CYS A 66 5.37 1.15 11.89
C CYS A 66 4.83 2.59 11.94
N CYS A 67 3.85 2.83 12.80
CA CYS A 67 3.33 4.18 13.02
C CYS A 67 4.32 4.97 13.86
N GLU A 68 4.93 6.00 13.30
CA GLU A 68 5.83 6.90 14.01
C GLU A 68 5.97 8.24 13.29
N VAL A 69 6.59 9.20 13.99
CA VAL A 69 7.01 10.45 13.36
C VAL A 69 8.49 10.36 13.04
N VAL A 70 8.83 10.45 11.76
CA VAL A 70 10.20 10.41 11.25
C VAL A 70 10.73 11.82 10.99
N LEU A 71 12.06 11.92 10.92
CA LEU A 71 12.74 13.12 10.46
C LEU A 71 13.01 12.98 8.95
N VAL A 72 12.58 13.96 8.16
CA VAL A 72 12.84 14.04 6.72
C VAL A 72 13.85 15.15 6.49
N THR A 73 15.01 14.82 5.95
CA THR A 73 16.07 15.76 5.60
C THR A 73 16.13 15.92 4.09
N LEU A 74 16.01 17.16 3.60
CA LEU A 74 16.30 17.51 2.22
C LEU A 74 17.80 17.63 2.06
N CYS A 75 18.38 16.86 1.16
CA CYS A 75 19.80 16.87 0.85
C CYS A 75 19.99 17.34 -0.60
N SER A 76 20.97 18.20 -0.81
CA SER A 76 21.49 18.53 -2.13
C SER A 76 22.75 17.71 -2.42
N VAL A 77 22.93 17.37 -3.69
CA VAL A 77 24.17 16.81 -4.22
C VAL A 77 24.61 17.66 -5.40
N THR A 78 25.73 18.37 -5.22
CA THR A 78 26.36 19.13 -6.29
C THR A 78 27.46 18.28 -6.90
N ARG A 79 27.39 18.05 -8.22
CA ARG A 79 28.44 17.30 -8.93
C ARG A 79 29.64 18.23 -9.15
N GLY A 80 30.80 17.88 -8.57
CA GLY A 80 32.03 18.58 -8.88
C GLY A 80 32.37 18.38 -10.35
N ILE A 81 32.53 19.46 -11.11
CA ILE A 81 33.15 19.39 -12.44
C ILE A 81 34.62 19.04 -12.20
N PRO A 82 35.15 17.95 -12.77
CA PRO A 82 36.58 17.66 -12.65
C PRO A 82 37.36 18.71 -13.44
N GLU A 83 37.88 19.72 -12.75
CA GLU A 83 38.92 20.60 -13.26
C GLU A 83 40.16 19.74 -13.58
N ALA A 84 40.81 19.99 -14.72
CA ALA A 84 41.72 19.08 -15.41
C ALA A 84 43.04 18.72 -14.66
N SER A 85 43.20 19.10 -13.39
CA SER A 85 44.47 18.96 -12.64
C SER A 85 44.36 18.45 -11.20
N GLU A 86 43.22 17.92 -10.74
CA GLU A 86 43.05 17.54 -9.33
C GLU A 86 42.89 16.02 -9.10
N ASP A 87 43.32 15.58 -7.91
CA ASP A 87 43.31 14.20 -7.41
C ASP A 87 41.97 13.47 -7.68
N PRO A 88 41.95 12.17 -8.03
CA PRO A 88 40.72 11.42 -8.33
C PRO A 88 39.70 11.31 -7.17
N LYS A 89 40.02 11.86 -5.97
CA LYS A 89 39.09 12.02 -4.84
C LYS A 89 38.33 13.35 -4.84
N SER A 90 38.73 14.34 -5.64
CA SER A 90 38.05 15.64 -5.77
C SER A 90 36.75 15.57 -6.61
N CYS A 91 36.54 14.45 -7.32
CA CYS A 91 35.35 14.18 -8.11
C CYS A 91 34.12 13.74 -7.27
N LEU A 92 34.25 13.65 -5.94
CA LEU A 92 33.15 13.25 -5.06
C LEU A 92 32.15 14.42 -4.95
N GLY A 93 30.92 14.19 -5.42
CA GLY A 93 29.84 15.16 -5.27
C GLY A 93 29.67 15.59 -3.82
N ARG A 94 29.50 16.89 -3.58
CA ARG A 94 29.31 17.44 -2.23
C ARG A 94 27.87 17.22 -1.84
N VAL A 95 27.65 16.48 -0.75
CA VAL A 95 26.32 16.30 -0.16
C VAL A 95 26.15 17.30 0.98
N ALA A 96 25.07 18.08 0.96
CA ALA A 96 24.74 19.01 2.04
C ALA A 96 23.27 18.86 2.48
N PRO A 97 22.99 18.66 3.79
CA PRO A 97 21.64 18.78 4.31
C PRO A 97 21.21 20.24 4.26
N LEU A 98 20.03 20.51 3.72
CA LEU A 98 19.50 21.85 3.52
C LEU A 98 18.43 22.19 4.57
N ALA A 99 17.48 21.28 4.79
CA ALA A 99 16.36 21.51 5.70
C ALA A 99 15.83 20.20 6.26
N GLU A 100 15.18 20.29 7.42
CA GLU A 100 14.57 19.15 8.10
C GLU A 100 13.08 19.41 8.39
N HIS A 101 12.28 18.36 8.30
CA HIS A 101 10.85 18.43 8.61
C HIS A 101 10.37 17.13 9.26
N ARG A 102 9.35 17.24 10.11
CA ARG A 102 8.70 16.06 10.72
C ARG A 102 7.65 15.51 9.77
N PHE A 103 7.60 14.20 9.62
CA PHE A 103 6.63 13.52 8.76
C PHE A 103 6.06 12.31 9.50
N SER A 104 4.75 12.09 9.42
CA SER A 104 4.09 11.03 10.19
C SER A 104 3.71 9.85 9.32
N PHE A 105 4.15 8.65 9.69
CA PHE A 105 3.59 7.42 9.17
C PHE A 105 2.44 6.98 10.07
N VAL A 106 1.27 6.79 9.47
CA VAL A 106 0.03 6.53 10.19
C VAL A 106 -0.66 5.27 9.69
N GLN A 107 -1.41 4.64 10.58
CA GLN A 107 -2.34 3.58 10.22
C GLN A 107 -3.49 4.20 9.43
N ASP A 108 -3.76 3.65 8.26
CA ASP A 108 -4.86 4.12 7.41
C ASP A 108 -6.05 3.17 7.46
N LEU A 109 -7.14 3.61 6.84
CA LEU A 109 -8.37 2.85 6.77
C LEU A 109 -8.16 1.50 6.05
N ALA A 110 -7.24 1.41 5.09
CA ALA A 110 -6.97 0.14 4.40
C ALA A 110 -6.37 -0.89 5.36
N PHE A 111 -5.47 -0.48 6.25
CA PHE A 111 -4.93 -1.36 7.28
C PHE A 111 -5.98 -1.76 8.33
N ASP A 112 -6.82 -0.83 8.79
CA ASP A 112 -7.96 -1.14 9.66
C ASP A 112 -8.90 -2.17 9.02
N MET A 113 -9.20 -1.97 7.72
CA MET A 113 -10.02 -2.88 6.93
C MET A 113 -9.35 -4.26 6.79
N ALA A 114 -8.04 -4.33 6.56
CA ALA A 114 -7.31 -5.59 6.51
C ALA A 114 -7.43 -6.36 7.82
N GLN A 115 -7.20 -5.69 8.95
CA GLN A 115 -7.35 -6.28 10.28
C GLN A 115 -8.76 -6.80 10.52
N PHE A 116 -9.76 -5.98 10.19
CA PHE A 116 -11.16 -6.37 10.29
C PHE A 116 -11.46 -7.60 9.44
N LEU A 117 -11.12 -7.60 8.15
CA LEU A 117 -11.38 -8.71 7.23
C LEU A 117 -10.72 -10.01 7.71
N VAL A 118 -9.46 -9.96 8.13
CA VAL A 118 -8.76 -11.13 8.70
C VAL A 118 -9.48 -11.66 9.95
N SER A 119 -9.96 -10.77 10.82
CA SER A 119 -10.71 -11.16 12.03
C SER A 119 -12.09 -11.79 11.75
N THR A 120 -12.64 -11.60 10.55
CA THR A 120 -13.95 -12.12 10.14
C THR A 120 -13.90 -13.51 9.49
N ALA A 121 -12.72 -13.96 9.04
CA ALA A 121 -12.57 -15.23 8.34
C ALA A 121 -13.13 -16.41 9.15
N GLY A 122 -13.99 -17.22 8.50
CA GLY A 122 -14.64 -18.38 9.10
C GLY A 122 -15.73 -18.09 10.13
N ARG A 123 -16.14 -16.82 10.30
CA ARG A 123 -17.28 -16.46 11.14
C ARG A 123 -18.55 -16.42 10.29
N VAL A 124 -19.56 -17.15 10.74
CA VAL A 124 -20.84 -17.36 10.02
C VAL A 124 -21.49 -16.04 9.58
N ASP A 125 -21.41 -14.98 10.39
CA ASP A 125 -21.97 -13.64 10.11
C ASP A 125 -20.88 -12.54 10.06
N GLY A 126 -19.60 -12.91 9.98
CA GLY A 126 -18.49 -11.97 10.11
C GLY A 126 -18.46 -10.91 9.00
N LEU A 127 -18.94 -11.28 7.82
CA LEU A 127 -18.93 -10.42 6.63
C LEU A 127 -20.26 -9.73 6.37
N ASP A 128 -21.31 -9.96 7.16
CA ASP A 128 -22.64 -9.38 6.93
C ASP A 128 -22.59 -7.84 6.92
N GLY A 129 -21.80 -7.23 7.81
CA GLY A 129 -21.57 -5.79 7.81
C GLY A 129 -20.84 -5.27 6.55
N ALA A 130 -19.91 -6.06 6.00
CA ALA A 130 -19.20 -5.71 4.76
C ALA A 130 -20.09 -5.88 3.51
N LEU A 131 -21.10 -6.76 3.59
CA LEU A 131 -22.12 -6.94 2.56
C LEU A 131 -23.12 -5.80 2.50
N LEU A 132 -23.41 -5.11 3.61
CA LEU A 132 -24.28 -3.92 3.59
C LEU A 132 -23.73 -2.80 2.71
N LEU A 133 -22.40 -2.74 2.55
CA LEU A 133 -21.77 -1.74 1.70
C LEU A 133 -21.96 -2.06 0.20
N ASP A 134 -22.46 -3.25 -0.17
CA ASP A 134 -22.61 -3.70 -1.59
C ASP A 134 -23.59 -2.82 -2.38
N GLU A 135 -24.42 -2.06 -1.67
CA GLU A 135 -25.38 -1.12 -2.24
C GLU A 135 -24.73 0.22 -2.66
N CYS A 136 -23.50 0.50 -2.20
CA CYS A 136 -22.79 1.72 -2.56
C CYS A 136 -22.15 1.60 -3.94
N GLN A 137 -22.49 2.53 -4.85
CA GLN A 137 -21.79 2.71 -6.12
C GLN A 137 -20.47 3.43 -5.86
N ILE A 138 -19.40 2.66 -5.68
CA ILE A 138 -18.04 3.19 -5.55
C ILE A 138 -17.45 3.35 -6.97
N PRO A 139 -16.92 4.53 -7.35
CA PRO A 139 -16.25 4.72 -8.63
C PRO A 139 -15.12 3.72 -8.83
N LEU A 140 -14.91 3.26 -10.08
CA LEU A 140 -13.90 2.24 -10.40
C LEU A 140 -12.50 2.62 -9.88
N GLN A 141 -12.09 3.87 -10.06
CA GLN A 141 -10.80 4.38 -9.61
C GLN A 141 -10.62 4.26 -8.09
N GLU A 142 -11.68 4.47 -7.31
CA GLU A 142 -11.64 4.32 -5.85
C GLU A 142 -11.58 2.83 -5.45
N CYS A 143 -12.23 1.94 -6.21
CA CYS A 143 -12.07 0.50 -6.03
C CYS A 143 -10.65 0.02 -6.35
N GLU A 144 -10.03 0.53 -7.42
CA GLU A 144 -8.65 0.19 -7.79
C GLU A 144 -7.64 0.67 -6.74
N ARG A 145 -7.82 1.89 -6.24
CA ARG A 145 -7.01 2.44 -5.13
C ARG A 145 -7.18 1.61 -3.86
N LEU A 146 -8.43 1.26 -3.53
CA LEU A 146 -8.71 0.41 -2.37
C LEU A 146 -8.09 -0.98 -2.53
N ASP A 147 -8.19 -1.60 -3.71
CA ASP A 147 -7.59 -2.91 -3.98
C ASP A 147 -6.08 -2.89 -3.78
N GLU A 148 -5.41 -1.82 -4.21
CA GLU A 148 -3.97 -1.63 -3.99
C GLU A 148 -3.62 -1.50 -2.51
N SER A 149 -4.21 -0.51 -1.83
CA SER A 149 -3.88 -0.23 -0.43
C SER A 149 -4.25 -1.40 0.48
N LEU A 150 -5.39 -2.06 0.23
CA LEU A 150 -5.84 -3.19 1.02
C LEU A 150 -4.98 -4.44 0.78
N ALA A 151 -4.57 -4.71 -0.46
CA ALA A 151 -3.66 -5.82 -0.75
C ALA A 151 -2.30 -5.62 -0.08
N LEU A 152 -1.74 -4.41 -0.14
CA LEU A 152 -0.50 -4.06 0.57
C LEU A 152 -0.65 -4.26 2.07
N ALA A 153 -1.72 -3.74 2.67
CA ALA A 153 -1.99 -3.93 4.09
C ALA A 153 -2.09 -5.41 4.48
N LEU A 154 -2.79 -6.23 3.68
CA LEU A 154 -2.91 -7.68 3.91
C LEU A 154 -1.56 -8.41 3.81
N HIS A 155 -0.69 -8.02 2.89
CA HIS A 155 0.65 -8.61 2.73
C HIS A 155 1.55 -8.35 3.94
N HIS A 156 1.39 -7.21 4.60
CA HIS A 156 2.20 -6.81 5.75
C HIS A 156 1.53 -7.07 7.10
N LEU A 157 0.27 -7.52 7.09
CA LEU A 157 -0.44 -7.87 8.31
C LEU A 157 0.05 -9.22 8.85
N VAL A 158 0.36 -9.26 10.15
CA VAL A 158 0.66 -10.51 10.84
C VAL A 158 -0.64 -11.30 11.01
N LEU A 159 -0.78 -12.37 10.23
CA LEU A 159 -1.93 -13.27 10.34
C LEU A 159 -1.87 -14.09 11.65
N PRO A 160 -3.01 -14.33 12.33
CA PRO A 160 -3.04 -15.18 13.51
C PRO A 160 -2.52 -16.60 13.23
N SER A 161 -1.90 -17.23 14.23
CA SER A 161 -1.44 -18.63 14.11
C SER A 161 -2.59 -19.56 13.74
N GLY A 162 -2.41 -20.34 12.66
CA GLY A 162 -3.44 -21.26 12.16
C GLY A 162 -4.60 -20.58 11.43
N TRP A 163 -4.46 -19.30 11.05
CA TRP A 163 -5.44 -18.60 10.24
C TRP A 163 -5.63 -19.24 8.86
N SER A 164 -6.88 -19.26 8.40
CA SER A 164 -7.33 -19.80 7.12
C SER A 164 -8.52 -18.98 6.65
N LEU A 165 -8.78 -18.97 5.34
CA LEU A 165 -9.96 -18.32 4.75
C LEU A 165 -11.29 -18.85 5.29
N LEU A 166 -11.28 -20.10 5.78
CA LEU A 166 -12.41 -20.76 6.41
C LEU A 166 -12.39 -20.68 7.94
N GLY A 167 -11.45 -19.90 8.49
CA GLY A 167 -11.20 -19.76 9.92
C GLY A 167 -10.42 -20.93 10.52
N ASN A 168 -10.16 -20.81 11.82
CA ASN A 168 -9.24 -21.70 12.56
C ASN A 168 -9.85 -23.09 12.83
N LYS A 169 -11.10 -23.33 12.42
CA LYS A 169 -11.84 -24.58 12.62
C LYS A 169 -11.88 -25.38 11.33
N LEU A 170 -10.75 -25.94 10.90
CA LEU A 170 -10.79 -27.16 10.11
C LEU A 170 -11.17 -28.33 11.03
N THR A 171 -12.39 -28.32 11.56
CA THR A 171 -12.99 -29.55 12.05
C THR A 171 -13.21 -30.43 10.83
N ASN A 172 -12.82 -31.70 10.90
CA ASN A 172 -12.92 -32.77 9.90
C ASN A 172 -14.37 -33.04 9.38
N SER A 173 -15.14 -32.00 9.07
CA SER A 173 -16.45 -32.03 8.47
C SER A 173 -16.25 -31.79 6.98
N THR A 174 -16.52 -32.82 6.19
CA THR A 174 -16.55 -32.77 4.73
C THR A 174 -17.62 -31.84 4.18
N ASP A 175 -18.55 -31.37 5.03
CA ASP A 175 -19.64 -30.48 4.65
C ASP A 175 -19.43 -29.10 5.31
N LEU A 176 -18.84 -28.18 4.55
CA LEU A 176 -18.86 -26.76 4.90
C LEU A 176 -20.23 -26.20 4.54
N ASN A 177 -20.93 -25.62 5.52
CA ASN A 177 -22.20 -24.96 5.26
C ASN A 177 -22.00 -23.74 4.34
N PRO A 178 -22.99 -23.42 3.48
CA PRO A 178 -22.93 -22.24 2.65
C PRO A 178 -22.74 -20.97 3.49
N GLN A 179 -21.68 -20.21 3.20
CA GLN A 179 -21.34 -18.98 3.93
C GLN A 179 -20.56 -18.02 3.03
N GLU A 180 -20.69 -16.72 3.31
CA GLU A 180 -19.86 -15.71 2.65
C GLU A 180 -18.41 -15.87 3.11
N THR A 181 -17.46 -15.76 2.18
CA THR A 181 -16.02 -15.83 2.46
C THR A 181 -15.32 -14.58 1.94
N LEU A 182 -14.07 -14.36 2.33
CA LEU A 182 -13.28 -13.23 1.81
C LEU A 182 -13.08 -13.29 0.29
N LEU A 183 -13.14 -14.48 -0.33
CA LEU A 183 -13.14 -14.62 -1.79
C LEU A 183 -14.44 -14.10 -2.40
N HIS A 184 -15.60 -14.35 -1.79
CA HIS A 184 -16.85 -13.75 -2.27
C HIS A 184 -16.83 -12.23 -2.12
N PHE A 185 -16.35 -11.72 -0.98
CA PHE A 185 -16.21 -10.29 -0.73
C PHE A 185 -15.34 -9.60 -1.80
N SER A 186 -14.12 -10.12 -2.05
CA SER A 186 -13.22 -9.54 -3.06
C SER A 186 -13.78 -9.67 -4.48
N ALA A 187 -14.39 -10.81 -4.81
CA ALA A 187 -15.05 -11.04 -6.11
C ALA A 187 -16.19 -10.06 -6.39
N ARG A 188 -17.00 -9.74 -5.37
CA ARG A 188 -18.13 -8.82 -5.46
C ARG A 188 -17.70 -7.39 -5.81
N ARG A 189 -16.54 -7.00 -5.26
CA ARG A 189 -15.98 -5.65 -5.37
C ARG A 189 -14.98 -5.48 -6.51
N GLY A 190 -14.59 -6.56 -7.18
CA GLY A 190 -13.59 -6.49 -8.24
C GLY A 190 -12.17 -6.27 -7.71
N LEU A 191 -11.90 -6.64 -6.45
CA LEU A 191 -10.59 -6.44 -5.80
C LEU A 191 -9.61 -7.52 -6.24
N PHE A 192 -9.00 -7.33 -7.41
CA PHE A 192 -8.18 -8.34 -8.07
C PHE A 192 -6.92 -8.70 -7.28
N ARG A 193 -6.18 -7.69 -6.80
CA ARG A 193 -4.93 -7.89 -6.04
C ARG A 193 -5.22 -8.56 -4.69
N VAL A 194 -6.29 -8.14 -4.02
CA VAL A 194 -6.76 -8.80 -2.80
C VAL A 194 -7.15 -10.25 -3.08
N THR A 195 -7.89 -10.53 -4.16
CA THR A 195 -8.22 -11.92 -4.54
C THR A 195 -6.95 -12.75 -4.76
N GLN A 196 -5.94 -12.22 -5.45
CA GLN A 196 -4.66 -12.91 -5.64
C GLN A 196 -3.98 -13.24 -4.33
N PHE A 197 -3.91 -12.29 -3.39
CA PHE A 197 -3.37 -12.53 -2.06
C PHE A 197 -4.14 -13.66 -1.35
N LEU A 198 -5.47 -13.61 -1.35
CA LEU A 198 -6.34 -14.59 -0.68
C LEU A 198 -6.17 -15.99 -1.28
N LEU A 199 -5.96 -16.12 -2.59
CA LEU A 199 -5.74 -17.41 -3.25
C LEU A 199 -4.46 -18.12 -2.82
N GLN A 200 -3.49 -17.39 -2.24
CA GLN A 200 -2.27 -17.97 -1.68
C GLN A 200 -2.43 -18.42 -0.23
N GLN A 201 -3.60 -18.20 0.38
CA GLN A 201 -3.83 -18.48 1.79
C GLN A 201 -4.37 -19.88 2.04
N PRO A 202 -4.16 -20.45 3.25
CA PRO A 202 -4.79 -21.71 3.65
C PRO A 202 -6.32 -21.65 3.50
N GLY A 203 -6.93 -22.75 3.02
CA GLY A 203 -8.37 -22.84 2.82
C GLY A 203 -8.91 -22.20 1.53
N ALA A 204 -8.05 -21.62 0.69
CA ALA A 204 -8.47 -20.97 -0.56
C ALA A 204 -9.17 -21.94 -1.53
N ARG A 205 -8.65 -23.16 -1.66
CA ARG A 205 -9.16 -24.14 -2.61
C ARG A 205 -10.59 -24.60 -2.26
N GLU A 206 -10.85 -24.76 -0.98
CA GLU A 206 -12.17 -25.07 -0.44
C GLU A 206 -13.09 -23.86 -0.55
N ALA A 207 -12.61 -22.67 -0.18
CA ALA A 207 -13.38 -21.42 -0.27
C ALA A 207 -13.78 -21.06 -1.71
N LEU A 208 -13.00 -21.45 -2.72
CA LEU A 208 -13.33 -21.30 -4.14
C LEU A 208 -14.56 -22.10 -4.58
N ARG A 209 -14.77 -23.26 -3.98
CA ARG A 209 -15.86 -24.20 -4.31
C ARG A 209 -17.08 -24.00 -3.42
N LEU A 210 -16.91 -23.29 -2.31
CA LEU A 210 -17.96 -23.03 -1.35
C LEU A 210 -18.92 -22.00 -1.92
N SER A 211 -20.20 -22.35 -1.94
CA SER A 211 -21.27 -21.43 -2.27
C SER A 211 -21.62 -20.57 -1.05
N ASN A 212 -21.95 -19.30 -1.24
CA ASN A 212 -22.51 -18.48 -0.19
C ASN A 212 -23.99 -18.82 0.10
N ARG A 213 -24.62 -18.08 1.03
CA ARG A 213 -26.03 -18.29 1.43
C ARG A 213 -27.02 -18.09 0.28
N GLN A 214 -26.65 -17.32 -0.73
CA GLN A 214 -27.45 -17.12 -1.95
C GLN A 214 -27.18 -18.18 -3.03
N GLY A 215 -26.31 -19.16 -2.75
CA GLY A 215 -25.99 -20.27 -3.67
C GLY A 215 -24.95 -19.95 -4.74
N TYR A 216 -24.22 -18.83 -4.61
CA TYR A 216 -23.19 -18.44 -5.58
C TYR A 216 -21.79 -18.76 -5.06
N THR A 217 -20.92 -19.29 -5.91
CA THR A 217 -19.48 -19.38 -5.67
C THR A 217 -18.80 -18.02 -5.86
N PRO A 218 -17.55 -17.81 -5.41
CA PRO A 218 -16.83 -16.57 -5.68
C PRO A 218 -16.74 -16.23 -7.18
N SER A 219 -16.51 -17.23 -8.03
CA SER A 219 -16.45 -17.03 -9.49
C SER A 219 -17.80 -16.62 -10.08
N ALA A 220 -18.91 -17.17 -9.57
CA ALA A 220 -20.25 -16.78 -9.98
C ALA A 220 -20.59 -15.35 -9.55
N VAL A 221 -20.18 -14.94 -8.34
CA VAL A 221 -20.32 -13.56 -7.85
C VAL A 221 -19.56 -12.57 -8.74
N ALA A 222 -18.30 -12.88 -9.10
CA ALA A 222 -17.52 -12.04 -10.01
C ALA A 222 -18.21 -11.87 -11.38
N ALA A 223 -18.76 -12.95 -11.94
CA ALA A 223 -19.48 -12.90 -13.20
C ALA A 223 -20.76 -12.05 -13.12
N LEU A 224 -21.57 -12.24 -12.06
CA LEU A 224 -22.80 -11.47 -11.84
C LEU A 224 -22.54 -9.96 -11.72
N ARG A 225 -21.39 -9.59 -11.14
CA ARG A 225 -20.95 -8.20 -10.97
C ARG A 225 -20.19 -7.63 -12.17
N GLY A 226 -19.94 -8.43 -13.22
CA GLY A 226 -19.28 -7.99 -14.44
C GLY A 226 -17.74 -7.93 -14.37
N HIS A 227 -17.13 -8.47 -13.32
CA HIS A 227 -15.69 -8.47 -13.09
C HIS A 227 -14.99 -9.59 -13.87
N LYS A 228 -14.88 -9.43 -15.20
CA LYS A 228 -14.40 -10.48 -16.12
C LYS A 228 -13.01 -11.02 -15.77
N CYS A 229 -12.02 -10.15 -15.55
CA CYS A 229 -10.65 -10.56 -15.21
C CYS A 229 -10.61 -11.40 -13.93
N LEU A 230 -11.45 -11.06 -12.95
CA LEU A 230 -11.52 -11.74 -11.67
C LEU A 230 -12.27 -13.08 -11.79
N HIS A 231 -13.32 -13.13 -12.60
CA HIS A 231 -13.98 -14.39 -12.95
C HIS A 231 -13.02 -15.38 -13.62
N GLU A 232 -12.20 -14.92 -14.57
CA GLU A 232 -11.15 -15.73 -15.21
C GLU A 232 -10.09 -16.19 -14.21
N LEU A 233 -9.71 -15.35 -13.24
CA LEU A 233 -8.77 -15.72 -12.18
C LEU A 233 -9.34 -16.83 -11.27
N LEU A 234 -10.62 -16.74 -10.92
CA LEU A 234 -11.29 -17.66 -9.97
C LEU A 234 -11.78 -18.97 -10.60
N THR A 235 -11.73 -19.09 -11.93
CA THR A 235 -12.14 -20.30 -12.67
C THR A 235 -10.97 -21.17 -13.12
N LYS A 236 -9.74 -20.67 -12.95
CA LYS A 236 -8.49 -21.42 -13.17
C LYS A 236 -8.19 -22.35 -12.00
#